data_AF-A0A1W9QTL8-F1
#
_entry.id   AF-A0A1W9QTL8-F1
#
_cell.length_a   1.000
_cell.length_b   1.000
_cell.length_c   1.000
_cell.angle_alpha   90.00
_cell.angle_beta   90.00
_cell.angle_gamma   90.00
#
_symmetry.space_group_name_H-M   'P 1'
#
loop_
_entity.id
_entity.type
_entity.pdbx_description
1 polymer ?
#
loop_
_entity_poly.entity_id
_entity_poly.type
_entity_poly.pdbx_seq_one_letter_code
_entity_poly.pdbx_strand_id
1 'polypeptide(L)'
;MPEDYFLYYEDIDWCITVQKAGYKNSTCTNSLIYHKQGISTGAKLLANDDHLKNKKHLYLSYLIFYKRHYKLLLPVAYFILLKQMAGRVFHRQYKEAGIIFRAMFSKLLSK
;
A
#
# COMPACT_ATOMS: atom_id res chain seq x y z
N MET A 1 0.86 3.83 15.95
CA MET A 1 0.84 3.67 14.48
C MET A 1 1.73 4.75 13.88
N PRO A 2 2.48 4.48 12.81
CA PRO A 2 3.32 5.49 12.17
C PRO A 2 2.47 6.51 11.38
N GLU A 3 2.73 7.80 11.60
CA GLU A 3 2.00 8.93 10.99
C GLU A 3 2.43 9.25 9.55
N ASP A 4 3.40 8.51 9.00
CA ASP A 4 3.87 8.68 7.63
C ASP A 4 3.00 7.94 6.60
N TYR A 5 2.05 7.13 7.06
CA TYR A 5 0.99 6.57 6.24
C TYR A 5 -0.26 7.46 6.30
N PHE A 6 -0.83 7.77 5.13
CA PHE A 6 -2.19 8.34 5.05
C PHE A 6 -3.25 7.25 4.85
N LEU A 7 -2.94 6.22 4.04
CA LEU A 7 -3.83 5.10 3.73
C LEU A 7 -2.98 3.90 3.29
N TYR A 8 -3.41 2.70 3.65
CA TYR A 8 -2.78 1.41 3.36
C TYR A 8 -1.47 1.18 4.11
N TYR A 9 -1.22 -0.09 4.44
CA TYR A 9 -0.05 -0.63 5.15
C TYR A 9 0.13 -0.18 6.60
N GLU A 10 -0.65 0.76 7.11
CA GLU A 10 -0.58 1.24 8.49
C GLU A 10 -0.85 0.14 9.53
N ASP A 11 -1.88 -0.67 9.29
CA ASP A 11 -2.23 -1.80 10.15
C ASP A 11 -1.21 -2.94 10.04
N ILE A 12 -0.70 -3.18 8.82
CA ILE A 12 0.31 -4.21 8.57
C ILE A 12 1.62 -3.85 9.27
N ASP A 13 2.04 -2.60 9.18
CA ASP A 13 3.22 -2.06 9.85
C ASP A 13 3.10 -2.20 11.37
N TRP A 14 1.93 -1.87 11.93
CA TRP A 14 1.63 -2.10 13.34
C TRP A 14 1.77 -3.58 13.72
N CYS A 15 1.15 -4.48 12.96
CA CYS A 15 1.22 -5.92 13.17
C CYS A 15 2.66 -6.47 13.08
N ILE A 16 3.50 -5.95 12.18
CA ILE A 16 4.91 -6.36 12.08
C ILE A 16 5.73 -5.79 13.24
N THR A 17 5.47 -4.54 13.62
CA THR A 17 6.16 -3.86 14.72
C THR A 17 5.94 -4.60 16.03
N VAL A 18 4.70 -4.95 16.38
CA VAL A 18 4.41 -5.68 17.63
C VAL A 18 4.98 -7.10 17.60
N GLN A 19 4.98 -7.78 16.44
CA GLN A 19 5.64 -9.08 16.29
C GLN A 19 7.14 -9.00 16.55
N LYS A 20 7.82 -7.98 16.00
CA LYS A 20 9.24 -7.74 16.23
C LYS A 20 9.56 -7.38 17.68
N ALA A 21 8.58 -6.84 18.42
CA ALA A 21 8.68 -6.59 19.86
C ALA A 21 8.36 -7.83 20.73
N GLY A 22 8.13 -8.99 20.14
CA GLY A 22 7.90 -10.26 20.85
C GLY A 22 6.43 -10.56 21.16
N TYR A 23 5.49 -9.75 20.68
CA TYR A 23 4.05 -10.01 20.84
C TYR A 23 3.52 -10.91 19.72
N LYS A 24 2.41 -11.61 20.01
CA LYS A 24 1.73 -12.46 19.03
C LYS A 24 0.46 -11.78 18.51
N ASN A 25 0.34 -11.68 17.19
CA ASN A 25 -0.92 -11.30 16.56
C ASN A 25 -1.91 -12.46 16.66
N SER A 26 -3.11 -12.19 17.17
CA SER A 26 -4.19 -13.17 17.30
C SER A 26 -5.50 -12.55 16.85
N THR A 27 -6.42 -13.37 16.35
CA THR A 27 -7.76 -12.94 15.91
C THR A 27 -8.82 -13.65 16.74
N CYS A 28 -9.77 -12.89 17.29
CA CYS A 28 -10.91 -13.46 18.01
C CYS A 28 -12.01 -13.84 17.03
N THR A 29 -12.02 -15.10 16.59
CA THR A 29 -13.00 -15.61 15.62
C THR A 29 -14.43 -15.71 16.17
N ASN A 30 -14.58 -15.58 17.49
CA ASN A 30 -15.89 -15.59 18.17
C ASN A 30 -16.54 -14.20 18.19
N SER A 31 -15.80 -13.16 17.80
CA SER A 31 -16.33 -11.79 17.69
C SER A 31 -16.82 -11.56 16.27
N LEU A 32 -18.04 -11.02 16.14
CA LEU A 32 -18.64 -10.66 14.85
C LEU A 32 -18.81 -9.14 14.76
N ILE A 33 -18.15 -8.53 13.77
CA ILE A 33 -18.21 -7.08 13.51
C ILE A 33 -18.61 -6.87 12.06
N TYR A 34 -19.66 -6.07 11.82
CA TYR A 34 -20.07 -5.67 10.48
C TYR A 34 -19.29 -4.43 10.03
N HIS A 35 -18.59 -4.54 8.90
CA HIS A 35 -17.86 -3.43 8.30
C HIS A 35 -18.37 -3.17 6.88
N LYS A 36 -18.74 -1.91 6.60
CA LYS A 36 -19.16 -1.50 5.26
C LYS A 36 -17.94 -1.22 4.39
N GLN A 37 -17.51 -2.23 3.63
CA GLN A 37 -16.32 -2.15 2.77
C GLN A 37 -16.41 -1.01 1.75
N GLY A 38 -15.30 -0.29 1.56
CA GLY A 38 -15.12 0.67 0.46
C GLY A 38 -15.76 2.04 0.67
N ILE A 39 -16.44 2.30 1.80
CA ILE A 39 -17.09 3.61 2.03
C ILE A 39 -16.09 4.78 2.09
N SER A 40 -14.97 4.60 2.80
CA SER A 40 -13.96 5.66 2.97
C SER A 40 -13.10 5.87 1.73
N THR A 41 -12.89 4.83 0.93
CA THR A 41 -12.11 4.89 -0.31
C THR A 41 -12.96 5.24 -1.52
N GLY A 42 -14.28 5.22 -1.40
CA GLY A 42 -15.21 5.36 -2.52
C GLY A 42 -15.20 4.16 -3.48
N ALA A 43 -14.43 3.10 -3.17
CA ALA A 43 -14.31 1.91 -3.99
C ALA A 43 -15.67 1.19 -4.02
N LYS A 44 -16.36 1.27 -5.16
CA LYS A 44 -17.60 0.54 -5.40
C LYS A 44 -17.25 -0.80 -6.06
N LEU A 45 -17.79 -1.89 -5.51
CA LEU A 45 -17.59 -3.26 -6.01
C LEU A 45 -17.92 -3.47 -7.50
N LEU A 46 -18.64 -2.53 -8.14
CA LEU A 46 -19.23 -2.70 -9.48
C LEU A 46 -18.92 -1.55 -10.47
N ALA A 47 -18.14 -0.53 -10.09
CA ALA A 47 -17.82 0.58 -10.98
C ALA A 47 -16.32 0.59 -11.29
N ASN A 48 -15.96 0.94 -12.53
CA ASN A 48 -14.58 1.17 -12.95
C ASN A 48 -13.88 2.08 -11.94
N ASP A 49 -13.02 1.49 -11.12
CA ASP A 49 -12.46 2.11 -9.93
C ASP A 49 -11.30 3.05 -10.32
N ASP A 50 -11.67 4.27 -10.68
CA ASP A 50 -10.78 5.36 -11.10
C ASP A 50 -10.27 6.19 -9.90
N HIS A 51 -10.22 5.63 -8.69
CA HIS A 51 -9.67 6.30 -7.50
C HIS A 51 -8.13 6.35 -7.52
N LEU A 52 -7.58 7.00 -8.54
CA LEU A 52 -6.15 7.22 -8.74
C LEU A 52 -5.47 7.88 -7.54
N LYS A 53 -6.20 8.74 -6.81
CA LYS A 53 -5.71 9.35 -5.56
C LYS A 53 -5.36 8.31 -4.50
N ASN A 54 -6.22 7.30 -4.29
CA ASN A 54 -5.97 6.24 -3.32
C ASN A 54 -4.80 5.36 -3.77
N LYS A 55 -4.71 5.05 -5.07
CA LYS A 55 -3.60 4.28 -5.64
C LYS A 55 -2.23 4.94 -5.42
N LYS A 56 -2.15 6.28 -5.45
CA LYS A 56 -0.92 7.01 -5.08
C LYS A 56 -0.48 6.64 -3.66
N HIS A 57 -1.40 6.67 -2.70
CA HIS A 57 -1.11 6.31 -1.31
C HIS A 57 -0.73 4.84 -1.20
N LEU A 58 -1.40 3.94 -1.93
CA LEU A 58 -1.06 2.51 -1.96
C LEU A 58 0.41 2.26 -2.33
N TYR A 59 0.89 2.85 -3.43
CA TYR A 59 2.27 2.63 -3.89
C TYR A 59 3.31 3.30 -2.98
N LEU A 60 3.00 4.47 -2.42
CA LEU A 60 3.87 5.14 -1.46
C LEU A 60 3.99 4.34 -0.16
N SER A 61 2.85 3.96 0.42
CA SER A 61 2.80 3.16 1.64
C SER A 61 3.50 1.81 1.48
N TYR A 62 3.38 1.18 0.31
CA TYR A 62 4.14 -0.03 -0.03
C TYR A 62 5.66 0.18 0.08
N LEU A 63 6.20 1.26 -0.50
CA LEU A 63 7.63 1.54 -0.44
C LEU A 63 8.09 1.96 0.96
N ILE A 64 7.28 2.74 1.70
CA ILE A 64 7.55 3.10 3.09
C ILE A 64 7.66 1.84 3.95
N PHE A 65 6.72 0.90 3.81
CA PHE A 65 6.69 -0.35 4.55
C PHE A 65 7.96 -1.20 4.31
N TYR A 66 8.35 -1.39 3.04
CA TYR A 66 9.58 -2.13 2.73
C TYR A 66 10.81 -1.42 3.25
N LYS A 67 10.89 -0.09 3.11
CA LYS A 67 12.00 0.70 3.65
C LYS A 67 12.10 0.59 5.18
N ARG A 68 10.96 0.54 5.89
CA ARG A 68 10.95 0.42 7.35
C ARG A 68 11.34 -0.97 7.83
N HIS A 69 10.73 -2.01 7.27
CA HIS A 69 10.81 -3.35 7.84
C HIS A 69 11.71 -4.33 7.09
N TYR A 70 11.96 -4.10 5.80
CA TYR A 70 12.60 -5.04 4.88
C TYR A 70 13.54 -4.34 3.88
N LYS A 71 14.46 -3.50 4.38
CA LYS A 71 15.38 -2.68 3.56
C LYS A 71 16.11 -3.48 2.47
N LEU A 72 16.55 -4.70 2.78
CA LEU A 72 17.26 -5.58 1.83
C LEU A 72 16.37 -6.03 0.65
N LEU A 73 15.05 -6.07 0.85
CA LEU A 73 14.07 -6.44 -0.18
C LEU A 73 13.53 -5.21 -0.93
N LEU A 74 14.03 -4.01 -0.64
CA LEU A 74 13.60 -2.80 -1.33
C LEU A 74 13.81 -2.88 -2.85
N PRO A 75 14.93 -3.42 -3.40
CA PRO A 75 15.07 -3.60 -4.84
C PRO A 75 13.97 -4.50 -5.45
N VAL A 76 13.53 -5.52 -4.72
CA VAL A 76 12.42 -6.40 -5.13
C VAL A 76 11.10 -5.62 -5.16
N ALA A 77 10.85 -4.78 -4.16
CA ALA A 77 9.67 -3.91 -4.15
C ALA A 77 9.64 -2.96 -5.35
N TYR A 78 10.78 -2.33 -5.69
CA TYR A 78 10.91 -1.50 -6.89
C TYR A 78 10.67 -2.30 -8.18
N PHE A 79 11.21 -3.52 -8.29
CA PHE A 79 10.96 -4.39 -9.43
C PHE A 79 9.49 -4.76 -9.59
N ILE A 80 8.79 -5.05 -8.48
CA ILE A 80 7.35 -5.33 -8.49
C ILE A 80 6.56 -4.11 -8.99
N LEU A 81 6.89 -2.90 -8.53
CA LEU A 81 6.25 -1.68 -9.03
C LEU A 81 6.56 -1.43 -10.51
N LEU A 82 7.78 -1.69 -10.96
CA LEU A 82 8.16 -1.59 -12.37
C LEU A 82 7.33 -2.55 -13.24
N LYS A 83 7.19 -3.82 -12.81
CA LYS A 83 6.32 -4.80 -13.48
C LYS A 83 4.87 -4.32 -13.54
N GLN A 84 4.33 -3.81 -12.43
CA GLN A 84 2.96 -3.29 -12.40
C GLN A 84 2.78 -2.10 -13.33
N MET A 85 3.73 -1.15 -13.33
CA MET A 85 3.74 -0.01 -14.25
C MET A 85 3.74 -0.45 -15.70
N ALA A 86 4.59 -1.41 -16.07
CA ALA A 86 4.61 -1.97 -17.43
C ALA A 86 3.24 -2.57 -17.79
N GLY A 87 2.65 -3.36 -16.89
CA GLY A 87 1.29 -3.89 -17.05
C GLY A 87 0.24 -2.80 -17.32
N ARG A 88 0.29 -1.68 -16.59
CA ARG A 88 -0.61 -0.53 -16.80
C ARG A 88 -0.38 0.16 -18.13
N VAL A 89 0.87 0.28 -18.59
CA VAL A 89 1.20 0.81 -19.92
C VAL A 89 0.63 -0.09 -21.03
N PHE A 90 0.78 -1.41 -20.92
CA PHE A 90 0.23 -2.37 -21.90
C PHE A 90 -1.31 -2.28 -22.02
N HIS A 91 -2.00 -2.08 -20.89
CA HIS A 91 -3.45 -1.90 -20.86
C HIS A 91 -3.90 -0.45 -21.17
N ARG A 92 -3.00 0.42 -21.65
CA ARG A 92 -3.27 1.83 -21.98
C ARG A 92 -3.74 2.68 -20.79
N GLN A 93 -3.44 2.26 -19.57
CA GLN A 93 -3.78 2.96 -18.32
C GLN A 93 -2.66 3.93 -17.91
N TYR A 94 -2.32 4.88 -18.80
CA TYR A 94 -1.16 5.75 -18.63
C TYR A 94 -1.20 6.65 -17.39
N LYS A 95 -2.41 7.07 -16.98
CA LYS A 95 -2.59 7.90 -15.77
C LYS A 95 -2.11 7.17 -14.51
N GLU A 96 -2.43 5.88 -14.37
CA GLU A 96 -1.99 5.06 -13.24
C GLU A 96 -0.51 4.70 -13.34
N ALA A 97 -0.01 4.39 -14.54
CA ALA A 97 1.42 4.17 -14.77
C ALA A 97 2.26 5.39 -14.32
N GLY A 98 1.81 6.61 -14.64
CA GLY A 98 2.46 7.84 -14.19
C GLY A 98 2.44 8.03 -12.67
N ILE A 99 1.43 7.50 -11.97
CA ILE A 99 1.36 7.52 -10.51
C ILE A 99 2.39 6.57 -9.90
N ILE A 100 2.51 5.36 -10.44
CA ILE A 100 3.54 4.39 -10.01
C ILE A 100 4.93 4.98 -10.20
N PHE A 101 5.19 5.58 -11.37
CA PHE A 101 6.45 6.26 -11.66
C PHE A 101 6.75 7.36 -10.63
N ARG A 102 5.80 8.27 -10.37
CA ARG A 102 5.98 9.33 -9.36
C ARG A 102 6.20 8.78 -7.96
N ALA A 103 5.57 7.66 -7.61
CA ALA A 103 5.77 7.03 -6.30
C ALA A 103 7.20 6.51 -6.13
N MET A 104 7.78 5.88 -7.16
CA MET A 104 9.16 5.38 -7.15
C MET A 104 10.20 6.48 -6.90
N PHE A 105 9.95 7.69 -7.39
CA PHE A 105 10.84 8.86 -7.25
C PHE A 105 10.38 9.87 -6.17
N SER A 106 9.45 9.48 -5.31
CA SER A 106 8.93 10.37 -4.26
C SER A 106 9.97 10.68 -3.19
N LYS A 107 10.08 11.97 -2.82
CA LYS A 107 10.98 12.46 -1.75
C LYS A 107 10.68 11.89 -0.36
N LEU A 108 9.51 11.28 -0.13
CA LEU A 108 9.18 10.58 1.11
C LEU A 108 10.16 9.44 1.43
N LEU A 109 10.85 8.92 0.42
CA LEU A 109 11.86 7.86 0.59
C LEU A 109 13.28 8.40 0.87
N SER A 110 13.48 9.73 0.92
CA SER A 110 14.81 10.34 1.12
C SER A 110 15.14 10.77 2.56
N LYS A 111 14.26 10.55 3.54
CA LYS A 111 14.59 10.77 4.97
C LYS A 111 15.05 9.51 5.68
#